data_AF-A0A0U1D055-F1
#
_entry.id   AF-A0A0U1D055-F1
#
_cell.length_a   1.000
_cell.length_b   1.000
_cell.length_c   1.000
_cell.angle_alpha   90.00
_cell.angle_beta   90.00
_cell.angle_gamma   90.00
#
_symmetry.space_group_name_H-M   'P 1'
#
loop_
_entity.id
_entity.type
_entity.pdbx_description
1 polymer ?
#
loop_
_entity_poly.entity_id
_entity_poly.type
_entity_poly.pdbx_seq_one_letter_code
_entity_poly.pdbx_strand_id
1 'polypeptide(L)'
;MAYFKPLGKQGSDQLLVDRTTNQLYVMLPGSNLLRPVYNLTSARLALGNSGTPSAVKSEELNRLPKGQPIGIPGAPYATPTGTPASRWTLCDTVAKPDSSAPKVETSILIRSLATDLAVGPMRPNQGMLVSFEGGNWLVTADGRHSIDLGDRAVSSAVGIPVTAKATPVSEGLFNALANMGPWQLPAIPAAGAPNTVGLPENLVIGSVFQTATESDPQHYVVLPDGVARVNPTTAAALRATNSYGLLQPPSVEASVVAKIAEQVYTSPLPDKPLEVLLRQDSPVLCWAWQREPGDQAPKTTVIAGRRLPIPSSAVGTGIDQIGGDATVYIEGGQFVRLQSPDPRVGESLYYIDPQGVRYGISNDDAAKNLGLSGSVNAPWQVVGLLVEGPVLSKDAALLEHDTLPADPHPRKVESKQGS
;
A
#
# COMPACT_ATOMS: atom_id res chain seq x y z
N MET A 1 -26.84 -8.04 -55.18
CA MET A 1 -25.57 -8.78 -55.17
C MET A 1 -25.25 -9.15 -53.73
N ALA A 2 -25.41 -10.41 -53.35
CA ALA A 2 -25.09 -10.88 -52.01
C ALA A 2 -23.60 -11.23 -51.94
N TYR A 3 -22.87 -10.55 -51.05
CA TYR A 3 -21.45 -10.78 -50.82
C TYR A 3 -21.29 -12.02 -49.92
N PHE A 4 -21.17 -13.19 -50.55
CA PHE A 4 -20.76 -14.41 -49.87
C PHE A 4 -19.30 -14.27 -49.44
N LYS A 5 -19.04 -14.08 -48.14
CA LYS A 5 -17.71 -14.32 -47.58
C LYS A 5 -17.41 -15.82 -47.71
N PRO A 6 -16.31 -16.23 -48.38
CA PRO A 6 -15.94 -17.63 -48.41
C PRO A 6 -15.66 -18.13 -46.99
N LEU A 7 -16.18 -19.33 -46.69
CA LEU A 7 -15.82 -20.11 -45.50
C LEU A 7 -14.29 -20.14 -45.39
N GLY A 8 -13.79 -19.78 -44.20
CA GLY A 8 -12.36 -19.70 -43.91
C GLY A 8 -11.62 -20.96 -44.37
N LYS A 9 -10.47 -20.75 -45.01
CA LYS A 9 -9.53 -21.82 -45.36
C LYS A 9 -9.24 -22.66 -44.11
N GLN A 10 -9.65 -23.93 -44.12
CA GLN A 10 -9.09 -24.96 -43.26
C GLN A 10 -7.58 -25.04 -43.57
N GLY A 11 -6.72 -24.67 -42.62
CA GLY A 11 -5.28 -24.94 -42.74
C GLY A 11 -4.31 -24.03 -41.98
N SER A 12 -4.74 -22.88 -41.44
CA SER A 12 -3.82 -21.95 -40.75
C SER A 12 -4.21 -21.57 -39.32
N ASP A 13 -5.47 -21.73 -38.94
CA ASP A 13 -5.96 -21.19 -37.68
C ASP A 13 -5.66 -22.17 -36.54
N GLN A 14 -4.64 -21.84 -35.75
CA GLN A 14 -4.16 -22.66 -34.62
C GLN A 14 -5.02 -22.52 -33.36
N LEU A 15 -5.96 -21.56 -33.34
CA LEU A 15 -6.88 -21.29 -32.25
C LEU A 15 -8.32 -21.26 -32.76
N LEU A 16 -9.13 -22.20 -32.29
CA LEU A 16 -10.52 -22.38 -32.73
C LEU A 16 -11.48 -22.24 -31.54
N VAL A 17 -12.69 -21.76 -31.80
CA VAL A 17 -13.80 -21.76 -30.83
C VAL A 17 -14.99 -22.47 -31.44
N ASP A 18 -15.60 -23.38 -30.67
CA ASP A 18 -16.86 -24.00 -31.05
C ASP A 18 -18.01 -22.99 -30.92
N ARG A 19 -18.74 -22.76 -32.02
CA ARG A 19 -19.87 -21.82 -32.07
C ARG A 19 -21.03 -22.15 -31.14
N THR A 20 -21.16 -23.41 -30.71
CA THR A 20 -22.29 -23.87 -29.90
C THR A 20 -21.96 -23.86 -28.41
N THR A 21 -20.73 -24.24 -28.04
CA THR A 21 -20.32 -24.42 -26.64
C THR A 21 -19.37 -23.34 -26.14
N ASN A 22 -18.82 -22.50 -27.03
CA ASN A 22 -17.72 -21.58 -26.76
C ASN A 22 -16.45 -22.25 -26.22
N GLN A 23 -16.34 -23.59 -26.29
CA GLN A 23 -15.12 -24.30 -25.93
C GLN A 23 -13.99 -23.90 -26.89
N LEU A 24 -12.85 -23.56 -26.31
CA LEU A 24 -11.64 -23.24 -27.06
C LEU A 24 -10.86 -24.52 -27.35
N TYR A 25 -10.25 -24.55 -28.54
CA TYR A 25 -9.35 -25.61 -28.96
C TYR A 25 -8.10 -25.02 -29.57
N VAL A 26 -6.95 -25.66 -29.30
CA VAL A 26 -5.67 -25.29 -29.90
C VAL A 26 -5.09 -26.45 -30.70
N MET A 27 -4.42 -26.10 -31.79
CA MET A 27 -3.58 -27.00 -32.55
C MET A 27 -2.13 -26.51 -32.43
N LEU A 28 -1.33 -27.23 -31.65
CA LEU A 28 0.06 -26.84 -31.38
C LEU A 28 0.92 -26.95 -32.65
N PRO A 29 1.91 -26.06 -32.83
CA PRO A 29 2.85 -26.17 -33.95
C PRO A 29 3.51 -27.57 -34.00
N GLY A 30 3.42 -28.22 -35.16
CA GLY A 30 3.96 -29.58 -35.36
C GLY A 30 3.10 -30.73 -34.82
N SER A 31 1.88 -30.45 -34.32
CA SER A 31 0.92 -31.46 -33.90
C SER A 31 -0.35 -31.40 -34.76
N ASN A 32 -0.92 -32.57 -35.05
CA ASN A 32 -2.22 -32.68 -35.72
C ASN A 32 -3.38 -32.85 -34.72
N LEU A 33 -3.08 -32.89 -33.41
CA LEU A 33 -4.08 -33.10 -32.37
C LEU A 33 -4.76 -31.78 -32.02
N LEU A 34 -6.09 -31.80 -32.05
CA LEU A 34 -6.93 -30.72 -31.57
C LEU A 34 -7.16 -30.89 -30.07
N ARG A 35 -6.62 -29.98 -29.27
CA ARG A 35 -6.66 -30.06 -27.79
C ARG A 35 -7.64 -29.05 -27.23
N PRO A 36 -8.61 -29.46 -26.38
CA PRO A 36 -9.38 -28.51 -25.59
C PRO A 36 -8.44 -27.66 -24.71
N VAL A 37 -8.78 -26.39 -24.51
CA VAL A 37 -8.03 -25.51 -23.60
C VAL A 37 -8.97 -24.77 -22.65
N TYR A 38 -8.59 -24.64 -21.39
CA TYR A 38 -9.47 -24.11 -20.33
C TYR A 38 -9.82 -22.63 -20.47
N ASN A 39 -8.92 -21.82 -21.04
CA ASN A 39 -9.11 -20.38 -21.16
C ASN A 39 -8.28 -19.80 -22.31
N LEU A 40 -8.66 -18.59 -22.75
CA LEU A 40 -7.99 -17.88 -23.84
C LEU A 40 -6.55 -17.49 -23.45
N THR A 41 -6.32 -17.17 -22.18
CA THR A 41 -4.99 -16.89 -21.60
C THR A 41 -4.02 -18.04 -21.87
N SER A 42 -4.40 -19.27 -21.51
CA SER A 42 -3.59 -20.47 -21.72
C SER A 42 -3.37 -20.76 -23.20
N ALA A 43 -4.40 -20.57 -24.02
CA ALA A 43 -4.31 -20.78 -25.46
C ALA A 43 -3.25 -19.87 -26.11
N ARG A 44 -3.26 -18.58 -25.75
CA ARG A 44 -2.29 -17.59 -26.23
C ARG A 44 -0.86 -17.89 -25.76
N LEU A 45 -0.70 -18.31 -24.51
CA LEU A 45 0.60 -18.73 -23.96
C LEU A 45 1.16 -19.94 -24.70
N ALA A 46 0.34 -20.98 -24.89
CA ALA A 46 0.74 -22.21 -25.56
C ALA A 46 1.14 -21.95 -27.03
N LEU A 47 0.37 -21.13 -27.75
CA LEU A 47 0.65 -20.76 -29.15
C LEU A 47 1.76 -19.71 -29.30
N GLY A 48 2.10 -19.00 -28.24
CA GLY A 48 3.13 -17.95 -28.25
C GLY A 48 2.72 -16.71 -29.07
N ASN A 49 1.44 -16.37 -29.09
CA ASN A 49 0.93 -15.15 -29.75
C ASN A 49 -0.45 -14.74 -29.21
N SER A 50 -0.82 -13.48 -29.41
CA SER A 50 -2.08 -12.88 -28.91
C SER A 50 -3.28 -13.09 -29.85
N GLY A 51 -3.28 -14.17 -30.62
CA GLY A 51 -4.30 -14.47 -31.62
C GLY A 51 -5.73 -14.51 -31.06
N THR A 52 -6.71 -14.28 -31.95
CA THR A 52 -8.13 -14.40 -31.67
C THR A 52 -8.68 -15.72 -32.21
N PRO A 53 -9.59 -16.40 -31.51
CA PRO A 53 -10.13 -17.67 -31.96
C PRO A 53 -11.01 -17.53 -33.21
N SER A 54 -10.88 -18.49 -34.13
CA SER A 54 -11.75 -18.62 -35.29
C SER A 54 -12.96 -19.49 -34.97
N ALA A 55 -14.16 -18.98 -35.27
CA ALA A 55 -15.41 -19.65 -34.92
C ALA A 55 -15.78 -20.75 -35.92
N VAL A 56 -15.78 -21.99 -35.46
CA VAL A 56 -16.00 -23.22 -36.25
C VAL A 56 -17.22 -23.99 -35.72
N LYS A 57 -17.89 -24.75 -36.59
CA LYS A 57 -19.01 -25.62 -36.19
C LYS A 57 -18.50 -26.88 -35.49
N SER A 58 -19.26 -27.40 -34.53
CA SER A 58 -18.89 -28.61 -33.77
C SER A 58 -18.61 -29.82 -34.66
N GLU A 59 -19.37 -30.01 -35.75
CA GLU A 59 -19.19 -31.16 -36.64
C GLU A 59 -17.83 -31.17 -37.33
N GLU A 60 -17.27 -30.00 -37.64
CA GLU A 60 -15.93 -29.89 -38.22
C GLU A 60 -14.85 -30.18 -37.18
N LEU A 61 -15.04 -29.74 -35.93
CA LEU A 61 -14.11 -30.02 -34.84
C LEU A 61 -14.09 -31.50 -34.46
N ASN A 62 -15.22 -32.22 -34.62
CA ASN A 62 -15.34 -33.64 -34.31
C ASN A 62 -14.65 -34.55 -35.33
N ARG A 63 -14.36 -34.04 -36.54
CA ARG A 63 -13.60 -34.78 -37.57
C ARG A 63 -12.10 -34.76 -37.33
N LEU A 64 -11.59 -33.87 -36.47
CA LEU A 64 -10.18 -33.74 -36.16
C LEU A 64 -9.79 -34.67 -34.99
N PRO A 65 -8.60 -35.28 -35.03
CA PRO A 65 -8.14 -36.13 -33.93
C PRO A 65 -7.97 -35.30 -32.67
N LYS A 66 -8.48 -35.81 -31.54
CA LYS A 66 -8.48 -35.10 -30.26
C LYS A 66 -7.27 -35.48 -29.42
N GLY A 67 -6.67 -34.49 -28.75
CA GLY A 67 -5.72 -34.70 -27.66
C GLY A 67 -6.34 -34.41 -26.31
N GLN A 68 -5.58 -34.65 -25.24
CA GLN A 68 -5.98 -34.29 -23.88
C GLN A 68 -6.13 -32.77 -23.71
N PRO A 69 -7.03 -32.30 -22.83
CA PRO A 69 -7.14 -30.90 -22.43
C PRO A 69 -5.82 -30.34 -21.91
N ILE A 70 -5.51 -29.09 -22.26
CA ILE A 70 -4.33 -28.38 -21.76
C ILE A 70 -4.69 -27.04 -21.12
N GLY A 71 -3.71 -26.44 -20.44
CA GLY A 71 -3.78 -25.07 -19.95
C GLY A 71 -3.62 -24.93 -18.44
N ILE A 72 -3.83 -23.72 -17.96
CA ILE A 72 -3.72 -23.33 -16.54
C ILE A 72 -5.16 -23.13 -16.02
N PRO A 73 -5.74 -24.08 -15.27
CA PRO A 73 -7.15 -24.02 -14.89
C PRO A 73 -7.53 -22.77 -14.08
N GLY A 74 -6.68 -22.38 -13.13
CA GLY A 74 -6.91 -21.21 -12.27
C GLY A 74 -6.52 -19.86 -12.90
N ALA A 75 -6.11 -19.83 -14.16
CA ALA A 75 -5.80 -18.57 -14.85
C ALA A 75 -7.10 -17.83 -15.22
N PRO A 76 -7.06 -16.49 -15.33
CA PRO A 76 -8.23 -15.73 -15.76
C PRO A 76 -8.60 -16.12 -17.18
N TYR A 77 -9.89 -16.06 -17.54
CA TYR A 77 -10.34 -16.47 -18.88
C TYR A 77 -9.60 -15.75 -20.00
N ALA A 78 -9.43 -14.43 -19.84
CA ALA A 78 -8.62 -13.56 -20.69
C ALA A 78 -7.92 -12.52 -19.80
N THR A 79 -7.06 -11.70 -20.40
CA THR A 79 -6.31 -10.66 -19.70
C THR A 79 -6.68 -9.24 -20.16
N PRO A 80 -7.95 -8.81 -20.08
CA PRO A 80 -8.33 -7.44 -20.43
C PRO A 80 -7.65 -6.45 -19.48
N THR A 81 -7.10 -5.38 -20.03
CA THR A 81 -6.60 -4.24 -19.25
C THR A 81 -7.54 -3.05 -19.40
N GLY A 82 -7.76 -2.34 -18.30
CA GLY A 82 -8.46 -1.06 -18.27
C GLY A 82 -7.49 0.11 -18.47
N THR A 83 -7.94 1.31 -18.11
CA THR A 83 -7.04 2.44 -17.92
C THR A 83 -6.07 2.10 -16.78
N PRO A 84 -4.73 2.24 -16.98
CA PRO A 84 -3.78 1.94 -15.92
C PRO A 84 -4.01 2.82 -14.69
N ALA A 85 -4.07 2.21 -13.52
CA ALA A 85 -4.20 2.93 -12.27
C ALA A 85 -2.88 3.63 -11.93
N SER A 86 -2.90 4.97 -11.83
CA SER A 86 -1.75 5.74 -11.33
C SER A 86 -1.69 5.77 -9.80
N ARG A 87 -2.75 5.33 -9.12
CA ARG A 87 -2.89 5.33 -7.66
C ARG A 87 -3.26 3.95 -7.11
N TRP A 88 -2.59 3.59 -6.02
CA TRP A 88 -2.75 2.35 -5.28
C TRP A 88 -2.90 2.71 -3.81
N THR A 89 -4.01 2.34 -3.18
CA THR A 89 -4.31 2.78 -1.81
C THR A 89 -4.74 1.61 -0.96
N LEU A 90 -4.23 1.57 0.27
CA LEU A 90 -4.63 0.63 1.29
C LEU A 90 -5.31 1.40 2.41
N CYS A 91 -6.52 1.01 2.76
CA CYS A 91 -7.33 1.66 3.78
C CYS A 91 -7.73 0.68 4.86
N ASP A 92 -7.63 1.09 6.12
CA ASP A 92 -8.26 0.43 7.24
C ASP A 92 -9.48 1.23 7.67
N THR A 93 -10.58 0.52 7.93
CA THR A 93 -11.77 1.07 8.59
C THR A 93 -11.94 0.38 9.93
N VAL A 94 -11.99 1.16 11.01
CA VAL A 94 -12.25 0.62 12.35
C VAL A 94 -13.72 0.84 12.71
N ALA A 95 -14.49 -0.25 12.79
CA ALA A 95 -15.86 -0.19 13.27
C ALA A 95 -15.89 -0.19 14.81
N LYS A 96 -16.66 0.72 15.42
CA LYS A 96 -16.83 0.83 16.88
C LYS A 96 -15.49 0.87 17.65
N PRO A 97 -14.70 1.94 17.48
CA PRO A 97 -13.36 2.05 18.05
C PRO A 97 -13.33 1.97 19.58
N ASP A 98 -14.43 2.32 20.27
CA ASP A 98 -14.54 2.25 21.74
C ASP A 98 -14.92 0.86 22.28
N SER A 99 -15.12 -0.13 21.41
CA SER A 99 -15.45 -1.49 21.85
C SER A 99 -14.23 -2.21 22.46
N SER A 100 -14.48 -3.24 23.27
CA SER A 100 -13.41 -4.05 23.89
C SER A 100 -12.60 -4.86 22.89
N ALA A 101 -13.12 -5.06 21.67
CA ALA A 101 -12.46 -5.75 20.58
C ALA A 101 -12.83 -5.07 19.25
N PRO A 102 -12.22 -3.92 18.91
CA PRO A 102 -12.49 -3.23 17.66
C PRO A 102 -12.11 -4.11 16.47
N LYS A 103 -12.99 -4.19 15.47
CA LYS A 103 -12.73 -4.92 14.23
C LYS A 103 -12.14 -3.95 13.21
N VAL A 104 -11.03 -4.35 12.59
CA VAL A 104 -10.43 -3.65 11.46
C VAL A 104 -10.90 -4.32 10.17
N GLU A 105 -11.34 -3.51 9.21
CA GLU A 105 -11.69 -3.94 7.86
C GLU A 105 -10.74 -3.30 6.86
N THR A 106 -10.09 -4.12 6.05
CA THR A 106 -9.07 -3.68 5.09
C THR A 106 -9.70 -3.51 3.71
N SER A 107 -9.40 -2.41 3.04
CA SER A 107 -9.84 -2.12 1.68
C SER A 107 -8.66 -1.76 0.78
N ILE A 108 -8.60 -2.37 -0.39
CA ILE A 108 -7.59 -2.09 -1.43
C ILE A 108 -8.25 -1.32 -2.56
N LEU A 109 -7.76 -0.11 -2.85
CA LEU A 109 -8.29 0.75 -3.90
C LEU A 109 -7.26 0.84 -5.04
N ILE A 110 -7.61 0.29 -6.19
CA ILE A 110 -6.81 0.30 -7.43
C ILE A 110 -7.59 1.12 -8.46
N ARG A 111 -7.64 2.43 -8.21
CA ARG A 111 -8.49 3.39 -8.92
C ARG A 111 -8.13 4.82 -8.54
N SER A 112 -8.72 5.77 -9.27
CA SER A 112 -8.68 7.18 -8.88
C SER A 112 -9.40 7.42 -7.56
N LEU A 113 -8.80 8.24 -6.69
CA LEU A 113 -9.37 8.63 -5.40
C LEU A 113 -10.26 9.87 -5.53
N ALA A 114 -11.32 9.91 -4.71
CA ALA A 114 -12.19 11.08 -4.53
C ALA A 114 -12.08 11.57 -3.08
N THR A 115 -11.41 12.70 -2.89
CA THR A 115 -11.21 13.35 -1.58
C THR A 115 -12.07 14.61 -1.46
N ASP A 116 -12.41 14.97 -0.24
CA ASP A 116 -13.19 16.16 0.12
C ASP A 116 -12.90 16.57 1.58
N LEU A 117 -13.75 17.41 2.18
CA LEU A 117 -13.59 17.84 3.57
C LEU A 117 -13.81 16.72 4.61
N ALA A 118 -14.47 15.61 4.23
CA ALA A 118 -14.75 14.49 5.13
C ALA A 118 -13.68 13.40 5.06
N VAL A 119 -12.91 13.33 3.96
CA VAL A 119 -11.77 12.42 3.80
C VAL A 119 -10.70 13.06 2.92
N GLY A 120 -9.49 13.21 3.45
CA GLY A 120 -8.41 13.87 2.74
C GLY A 120 -7.03 13.58 3.35
N PRO A 121 -5.96 14.10 2.72
CA PRO A 121 -4.60 13.96 3.21
C PRO A 121 -4.47 14.44 4.66
N MET A 122 -3.76 13.67 5.48
CA MET A 122 -3.43 14.07 6.85
C MET A 122 -2.54 15.31 6.81
N ARG A 123 -2.90 16.35 7.57
CA ARG A 123 -2.11 17.59 7.66
C ARG A 123 -0.81 17.35 8.43
N PRO A 124 0.25 18.14 8.20
CA PRO A 124 1.54 17.96 8.90
C PRO A 124 1.45 18.06 10.43
N ASN A 125 0.48 18.81 10.95
CA ASN A 125 0.22 18.95 12.38
C ASN A 125 -0.86 17.99 12.90
N GLN A 126 -1.25 16.98 12.13
CA GLN A 126 -2.19 15.95 12.56
C GLN A 126 -1.45 14.63 12.78
N GLY A 127 -1.95 13.84 13.73
CA GLY A 127 -1.49 12.47 13.92
C GLY A 127 -2.60 11.58 14.42
N MET A 128 -2.40 10.27 14.32
CA MET A 128 -3.41 9.29 14.71
C MET A 128 -2.74 8.15 15.46
N LEU A 129 -3.22 7.88 16.68
CA LEU A 129 -2.66 6.85 17.53
C LEU A 129 -3.21 5.47 17.12
N VAL A 130 -2.31 4.52 16.87
CA VAL A 130 -2.64 3.14 16.49
C VAL A 130 -1.90 2.13 17.36
N SER A 131 -2.44 0.92 17.45
CA SER A 131 -1.83 -0.21 18.15
C SER A 131 -1.59 -1.37 17.20
N PHE A 132 -0.40 -1.97 17.25
CA PHE A 132 -0.04 -3.16 16.49
C PHE A 132 0.85 -4.06 17.35
N GLU A 133 0.52 -5.35 17.43
CA GLU A 133 1.25 -6.36 18.24
C GLU A 133 1.57 -5.92 19.68
N GLY A 134 0.65 -5.20 20.32
CA GLY A 134 0.80 -4.70 21.70
C GLY A 134 1.63 -3.42 21.84
N GLY A 135 2.25 -2.93 20.77
CA GLY A 135 2.96 -1.65 20.72
C GLY A 135 2.04 -0.48 20.32
N ASN A 136 2.34 0.71 20.85
CA ASN A 136 1.68 1.96 20.46
C ASN A 136 2.52 2.70 19.40
N TRP A 137 1.84 3.20 18.38
CA TRP A 137 2.44 3.90 17.28
C TRP A 137 1.65 5.16 16.97
N LEU A 138 2.36 6.20 16.57
CA LEU A 138 1.77 7.44 16.09
C LEU A 138 1.94 7.52 14.58
N VAL A 139 0.83 7.53 13.85
CA VAL A 139 0.82 7.75 12.40
C VAL A 139 0.74 9.24 12.13
N THR A 140 1.66 9.77 11.33
CA THR A 140 1.69 11.15 10.83
C THR A 140 1.59 11.16 9.31
N ALA A 141 1.69 12.34 8.68
CA ALA A 141 1.71 12.48 7.23
C ALA A 141 2.86 11.70 6.55
N ASP A 142 3.97 11.49 7.26
CA ASP A 142 5.20 10.89 6.72
C ASP A 142 5.29 9.37 6.92
N GLY A 143 4.56 8.83 7.89
CA GLY A 143 4.65 7.41 8.23
C GLY A 143 4.26 7.14 9.68
N ARG A 144 4.83 6.09 10.26
CA ARG A 144 4.58 5.66 11.65
C ARG A 144 5.83 5.86 12.50
N HIS A 145 5.60 6.27 13.74
CA HIS A 145 6.63 6.45 14.76
C HIS A 145 6.28 5.63 15.99
N SER A 146 7.26 4.92 16.56
CA SER A 146 7.05 4.24 17.84
C SER A 146 6.90 5.28 18.94
N ILE A 147 5.95 5.09 19.86
CA ILE A 147 5.73 6.02 20.97
C ILE A 147 5.43 5.29 22.27
N ASP A 148 6.16 5.63 23.33
CA ASP A 148 5.85 5.17 24.67
C ASP A 148 4.86 6.13 25.34
N LEU A 149 3.63 5.68 25.53
CA LEU A 149 2.60 6.46 26.22
C LEU A 149 2.84 6.57 27.73
N GLY A 150 3.76 5.76 28.28
CA GLY A 150 4.27 5.88 29.64
C GLY A 150 5.18 7.09 29.83
N ASP A 151 5.85 7.56 28.77
CA ASP A 151 6.59 8.82 28.78
C ASP A 151 5.62 10.00 28.65
N ARG A 152 5.15 10.48 29.81
CA ARG A 152 4.19 11.59 29.90
C ARG A 152 4.80 12.93 29.53
N ALA A 153 6.12 13.09 29.65
CA ALA A 153 6.81 14.30 29.25
C ALA A 153 6.76 14.47 27.73
N VAL A 154 7.08 13.40 26.99
CA VAL A 154 7.05 13.40 25.52
C VAL A 154 5.62 13.44 25.00
N SER A 155 4.75 12.54 25.45
CA SER A 155 3.38 12.46 24.94
C SER A 155 2.58 13.75 25.19
N SER A 156 2.73 14.38 26.36
CA SER A 156 2.07 15.67 26.63
C SER A 156 2.65 16.81 25.81
N ALA A 157 3.97 16.88 25.62
CA ALA A 157 4.61 17.94 24.84
C ALA A 157 4.20 17.89 23.36
N VAL A 158 4.11 16.68 22.81
CA VAL A 158 3.60 16.41 21.46
C VAL A 158 2.13 16.78 21.31
N GLY A 159 1.35 16.85 22.40
CA GLY A 159 -0.07 17.17 22.37
C GLY A 159 -0.99 15.94 22.38
N ILE A 160 -0.50 14.77 22.78
CA ILE A 160 -1.33 13.57 22.94
C ILE A 160 -2.14 13.69 24.23
N PRO A 161 -3.48 13.75 24.15
CA PRO A 161 -4.31 13.83 25.35
C PRO A 161 -4.16 12.59 26.22
N VAL A 162 -4.25 12.78 27.53
CA VAL A 162 -4.20 11.67 28.50
C VAL A 162 -5.31 10.63 28.32
N THR A 163 -6.40 11.02 27.65
CA THR A 163 -7.57 10.19 27.33
C THR A 163 -7.46 9.52 25.97
N ALA A 164 -6.43 9.81 25.17
CA ALA A 164 -6.25 9.21 23.86
C ALA A 164 -6.00 7.71 24.00
N LYS A 165 -6.67 6.91 23.18
CA LYS A 165 -6.53 5.46 23.12
C LYS A 165 -6.07 5.06 21.73
N ALA A 166 -5.08 4.20 21.68
CA ALA A 166 -4.64 3.58 20.43
C ALA A 166 -5.72 2.61 19.94
N THR A 167 -5.95 2.59 18.62
CA THR A 167 -6.86 1.64 17.98
C THR A 167 -6.10 0.68 17.07
N PRO A 168 -6.57 -0.56 16.87
CA PRO A 168 -5.87 -1.53 16.04
C PRO A 168 -5.71 -1.04 14.60
N VAL A 169 -4.63 -1.50 13.97
CA VAL A 169 -4.32 -1.32 12.55
C VAL A 169 -4.01 -2.70 11.94
N SER A 170 -4.34 -2.89 10.67
CA SER A 170 -4.04 -4.11 9.94
C SER A 170 -2.53 -4.25 9.71
N GLU A 171 -2.06 -5.49 9.59
CA GLU A 171 -0.66 -5.77 9.24
C GLU A 171 -0.29 -5.14 7.90
N GLY A 172 -1.18 -5.20 6.90
CA GLY A 172 -0.97 -4.59 5.60
C GLY A 172 -0.71 -3.09 5.70
N LEU A 173 -1.57 -2.34 6.41
CA LEU A 173 -1.41 -0.90 6.55
C LEU A 173 -0.19 -0.53 7.41
N PHE A 174 0.09 -1.31 8.46
CA PHE A 174 1.29 -1.14 9.28
C PHE A 174 2.59 -1.30 8.47
N ASN A 175 2.63 -2.29 7.57
CA ASN A 175 3.77 -2.54 6.68
C ASN A 175 3.86 -1.50 5.54
N ALA A 176 2.73 -0.93 5.13
CA ALA A 176 2.70 0.14 4.12
C ALA A 176 3.21 1.48 4.65
N LEU A 177 2.90 1.80 5.91
CA LEU A 177 3.39 2.99 6.60
C LEU A 177 4.88 2.86 6.92
N ALA A 178 5.70 3.73 6.36
CA ALA A 178 7.14 3.75 6.60
C ALA A 178 7.44 3.97 8.09
N ASN A 179 8.36 3.19 8.65
CA ASN A 179 8.85 3.42 10.02
C ASN A 179 9.83 4.60 10.00
N MET A 180 9.42 5.71 10.59
CA MET A 180 10.17 6.97 10.60
C MET A 180 11.00 7.16 11.87
N GLY A 181 11.10 6.12 12.70
CA GLY A 181 11.86 6.11 13.95
C GLY A 181 10.98 6.33 15.18
N PRO A 182 11.55 6.21 16.39
CA PRO A 182 10.81 6.46 17.62
C PRO A 182 10.65 7.95 17.90
N TRP A 183 9.53 8.35 18.47
CA TRP A 183 9.36 9.66 19.09
C TRP A 183 9.89 9.63 20.50
N GLN A 184 11.21 9.60 20.60
CA GLN A 184 11.95 9.59 21.85
C GLN A 184 13.04 10.65 21.77
N LEU A 185 13.20 11.42 22.84
CA LEU A 185 14.28 12.39 22.95
C LEU A 185 15.64 11.68 23.01
N PRO A 186 16.63 12.08 22.18
CA PRO A 186 17.99 11.59 22.33
C PRO A 186 18.53 11.86 23.74
N ALA A 187 19.18 10.86 24.33
CA ALA A 187 19.79 11.01 25.64
C ALA A 187 20.90 12.08 25.60
N ILE A 188 20.95 12.95 26.62
CA ILE A 188 21.98 13.98 26.74
C ILE A 188 23.07 13.45 27.68
N PRO A 189 24.30 13.23 27.19
CA PRO A 189 25.41 12.82 28.05
C PRO A 189 25.69 13.86 29.13
N ALA A 190 26.08 13.41 30.33
CA ALA A 190 26.36 14.29 31.47
C ALA A 190 25.19 15.22 31.88
N ALA A 191 23.94 14.83 31.58
CA ALA A 191 22.73 15.51 32.03
C ALA A 191 22.77 15.83 33.54
N GLY A 192 22.53 17.10 33.87
CA GLY A 192 22.58 17.63 35.24
C GLY A 192 23.96 18.09 35.73
N ALA A 193 25.04 17.80 35.00
CA ALA A 193 26.36 18.33 35.35
C ALA A 193 26.48 19.84 35.03
N PRO A 194 27.38 20.57 35.71
CA PRO A 194 27.65 21.97 35.39
C PRO A 194 28.04 22.17 33.93
N ASN A 195 27.59 23.27 33.31
CA ASN A 195 28.01 23.58 31.95
C ASN A 195 29.47 24.03 31.91
N THR A 196 30.16 23.73 30.81
CA THR A 196 31.56 24.12 30.55
C THR A 196 31.68 25.17 29.44
N VAL A 197 30.54 25.76 29.04
CA VAL A 197 30.42 26.63 27.87
C VAL A 197 30.29 28.11 28.22
N GLY A 198 30.47 28.47 29.50
CA GLY A 198 30.43 29.84 29.98
C GLY A 198 29.02 30.41 30.12
N LEU A 199 28.00 29.55 30.21
CA LEU A 199 26.64 29.95 30.57
C LEU A 199 26.50 30.11 32.10
N PRO A 200 25.50 30.87 32.59
CA PRO A 200 25.18 30.95 34.01
C PRO A 200 25.13 29.58 34.71
N GLU A 201 25.59 29.50 35.96
CA GLU A 201 25.73 28.23 36.71
C GLU A 201 24.42 27.45 36.88
N ASN A 202 23.28 28.13 36.85
CA ASN A 202 21.96 27.50 36.91
C ASN A 202 21.55 26.78 35.62
N LEU A 203 22.23 27.04 34.50
CA LEU A 203 22.04 26.33 33.24
C LEU A 203 22.99 25.13 33.18
N VAL A 204 22.56 24.01 33.73
CA VAL A 204 23.29 22.72 33.67
C VAL A 204 23.15 22.04 32.30
N ILE A 205 24.00 21.06 32.01
CA ILE A 205 23.87 20.23 30.81
C ILE A 205 22.49 19.55 30.80
N GLY A 206 21.78 19.64 29.68
CA GLY A 206 20.41 19.17 29.50
C GLY A 206 19.32 20.19 29.85
N SER A 207 19.67 21.31 30.47
CA SER A 207 18.70 22.40 30.73
C SER A 207 18.32 23.13 29.44
N VAL A 208 17.14 23.76 29.45
CA VAL A 208 16.62 24.53 28.33
C VAL A 208 16.57 26.01 28.71
N PHE A 209 17.08 26.85 27.83
CA PHE A 209 16.99 28.31 27.91
C PHE A 209 16.41 28.88 26.61
N GLN A 210 16.16 30.18 26.58
CA GLN A 210 15.65 30.86 25.41
C GLN A 210 16.39 32.17 25.13
N THR A 211 16.37 32.61 23.88
CA THR A 211 16.80 33.95 23.49
C THR A 211 15.58 34.73 22.99
N ALA A 212 15.55 36.03 23.29
CA ALA A 212 14.56 36.91 22.69
C ALA A 212 14.86 37.08 21.19
N THR A 213 13.83 36.97 20.35
CA THR A 213 13.89 37.31 18.92
C THR A 213 12.78 38.31 18.60
N GLU A 214 12.77 38.88 17.39
CA GLU A 214 11.70 39.80 16.96
C GLU A 214 10.32 39.10 16.83
N SER A 215 10.29 37.77 16.77
CA SER A 215 9.07 36.97 16.68
C SER A 215 8.91 36.07 17.91
N ASP A 216 9.09 34.76 17.74
CA ASP A 216 8.98 33.77 18.79
C ASP A 216 10.35 33.54 19.46
N PRO A 217 10.39 33.33 20.79
CA PRO A 217 11.64 33.03 21.47
C PRO A 217 12.27 31.77 20.86
N GLN A 218 13.57 31.83 20.60
CA GLN A 218 14.31 30.65 20.14
C GLN A 218 14.74 29.86 21.37
N HIS A 219 14.43 28.57 21.40
CA HIS A 219 14.83 27.68 22.49
C HIS A 219 16.15 26.99 22.17
N TYR A 220 16.94 26.76 23.22
CA TYR A 220 18.20 26.06 23.14
C TYR A 220 18.30 25.02 24.26
N VAL A 221 18.94 23.90 23.98
CA VAL A 221 19.36 22.92 24.97
C VAL A 221 20.87 23.01 25.19
N VAL A 222 21.29 22.93 26.46
CA VAL A 222 22.71 22.89 26.82
C VAL A 222 23.26 21.48 26.63
N LEU A 223 24.35 21.35 25.88
CA LEU A 223 25.06 20.09 25.64
C LEU A 223 26.47 20.16 26.27
N PRO A 224 27.19 19.04 26.41
CA PRO A 224 28.52 19.02 27.03
C PRO A 224 29.55 19.95 26.36
N ASP A 225 29.45 20.12 25.04
CA ASP A 225 30.42 20.79 24.19
C ASP A 225 29.82 21.99 23.43
N GLY A 226 28.63 22.45 23.83
CA GLY A 226 27.97 23.58 23.19
C GLY A 226 26.50 23.72 23.52
N VAL A 227 25.77 24.37 22.63
CA VAL A 227 24.31 24.52 22.71
C VAL A 227 23.68 24.16 21.36
N ALA A 228 22.49 23.58 21.39
CA ALA A 228 21.75 23.25 20.17
C ALA A 228 20.39 23.94 20.16
N ARG A 229 19.98 24.44 19.00
CA ARG A 229 18.61 24.96 18.79
C ARG A 229 17.61 23.82 18.90
N VAL A 230 16.48 24.07 19.54
CA VAL A 230 15.38 23.11 19.66
C VAL A 230 14.04 23.79 19.41
N ASN A 231 13.09 23.07 18.83
CA ASN A 231 11.74 23.57 18.64
C ASN A 231 10.94 23.61 19.97
N PRO A 232 9.81 24.34 20.03
CA PRO A 232 9.01 24.47 21.26
C PRO A 232 8.54 23.13 21.86
N THR A 233 8.16 22.17 21.01
CA THR A 233 7.74 20.83 21.45
C THR A 233 8.87 20.08 22.14
N THR A 234 10.08 20.10 21.55
CA THR A 234 11.28 19.48 22.13
C THR A 234 11.70 20.19 23.42
N ALA A 235 11.65 21.52 23.45
CA ALA A 235 11.92 22.32 24.64
C ALA A 235 10.96 21.97 25.79
N ALA A 236 9.66 21.85 25.49
CA ALA A 236 8.64 21.46 26.46
C ALA A 236 8.88 20.02 26.96
N ALA A 237 9.17 19.08 26.06
CA ALA A 237 9.44 17.69 26.39
C ALA A 237 10.67 17.57 27.31
N LEU A 238 11.81 18.18 26.94
CA LEU A 238 13.04 18.18 27.74
C LEU A 238 12.81 18.71 29.16
N ARG A 239 12.08 19.82 29.29
CA ARG A 239 11.76 20.43 30.59
C ARG A 239 10.79 19.60 31.42
N ALA A 240 9.83 18.92 30.77
CA ALA A 240 8.91 18.02 31.44
C ALA A 240 9.61 16.73 31.89
N THR A 241 10.62 16.26 31.15
CA THR A 241 11.47 15.14 31.55
C THR A 241 12.34 15.50 32.75
N ASN A 242 13.01 16.67 32.69
CA ASN A 242 13.74 17.21 33.84
C ASN A 242 13.88 18.74 33.73
N SER A 243 13.35 19.46 34.71
CA SER A 243 13.44 20.92 34.75
C SER A 243 14.75 21.44 35.33
N TYR A 244 15.53 20.59 36.01
CA TYR A 244 16.72 20.98 36.79
C TYR A 244 16.46 22.14 37.76
N GLY A 245 15.25 22.22 38.31
CA GLY A 245 14.82 23.29 39.22
C GLY A 245 14.44 24.61 38.53
N LEU A 246 14.46 24.68 37.19
CA LEU A 246 14.11 25.87 36.42
C LEU A 246 12.60 25.92 36.14
N LEU A 247 11.88 26.84 36.78
CA LEU A 247 10.42 27.01 36.59
C LEU A 247 10.05 27.45 35.17
N GLN A 248 10.85 28.32 34.54
CA GLN A 248 10.71 28.75 33.15
C GLN A 248 12.09 28.70 32.46
N PRO A 249 12.15 28.62 31.11
CA PRO A 249 13.42 28.71 30.39
C PRO A 249 14.03 30.10 30.65
N PRO A 250 15.22 30.20 31.27
CA PRO A 250 15.86 31.49 31.49
C PRO A 250 16.14 32.19 30.16
N SER A 251 16.01 33.52 30.13
CA SER A 251 16.38 34.32 28.97
C SER A 251 17.88 34.58 28.96
N VAL A 252 18.54 34.28 27.85
CA VAL A 252 19.97 34.55 27.61
C VAL A 252 20.09 35.50 26.42
N GLU A 253 21.04 36.44 26.49
CA GLU A 253 21.30 37.34 25.37
C GLU A 253 21.85 36.58 24.16
N ALA A 254 21.35 36.88 22.97
CA ALA A 254 21.83 36.26 21.73
C ALA A 254 23.34 36.49 21.51
N SER A 255 23.89 37.61 21.98
CA SER A 255 25.32 37.96 21.92
C SER A 255 26.21 37.00 22.73
N VAL A 256 25.69 36.43 23.83
CA VAL A 256 26.38 35.45 24.67
C VAL A 256 26.36 34.09 23.96
N VAL A 257 25.19 33.68 23.46
CA VAL A 257 25.00 32.41 22.76
C VAL A 257 25.86 32.33 21.50
N ALA A 258 26.00 33.43 20.76
CA ALA A 258 26.81 33.51 19.54
C ALA A 258 28.31 33.20 19.74
N LYS A 259 28.81 33.21 20.99
CA LYS A 259 30.20 32.89 21.33
C LYS A 259 30.40 31.41 21.68
N ILE A 260 29.31 30.64 21.81
CA ILE A 260 29.32 29.23 22.18
C ILE A 260 29.27 28.38 20.91
N ALA A 261 29.93 27.22 20.93
CA ALA A 261 29.83 26.25 19.84
C ALA A 261 28.36 25.82 19.63
N GLU A 262 27.89 25.95 18.38
CA GLU A 262 26.58 25.46 17.97
C GLU A 262 26.67 23.97 17.64
N GLN A 263 25.78 23.21 18.24
CA GLN A 263 25.68 21.76 18.13
C GLN A 263 24.32 21.37 17.54
N VAL A 264 24.17 20.10 17.16
CA VAL A 264 22.90 19.57 16.63
C VAL A 264 22.31 18.57 17.62
N TYR A 265 21.10 18.87 18.09
CA TYR A 265 20.27 17.94 18.84
C TYR A 265 19.16 17.41 17.94
N THR A 266 19.33 16.20 17.42
CA THR A 266 18.43 15.58 16.44
C THR A 266 17.16 15.03 17.12
N SER A 267 16.30 15.94 17.59
CA SER A 267 14.99 15.57 18.13
C SER A 267 14.03 15.12 17.01
N PRO A 268 13.27 14.02 17.20
CA PRO A 268 12.26 13.59 16.24
C PRO A 268 10.91 14.32 16.41
N LEU A 269 10.77 15.17 17.44
CA LEU A 269 9.50 15.78 17.78
C LEU A 269 9.14 16.95 16.84
N PRO A 270 7.87 17.10 16.46
CA PRO A 270 7.43 18.10 15.49
C PRO A 270 7.53 19.52 16.03
N ASP A 271 7.63 20.52 15.16
CA ASP A 271 7.75 21.93 15.57
C ASP A 271 6.52 22.47 16.30
N LYS A 272 5.34 21.96 15.95
CA LYS A 272 4.07 22.30 16.57
C LYS A 272 3.44 21.07 17.22
N PRO A 273 2.71 21.23 18.33
CA PRO A 273 1.90 20.16 18.88
C PRO A 273 0.93 19.60 17.84
N LEU A 274 0.72 18.29 17.89
CA LEU A 274 -0.19 17.60 17.01
C LEU A 274 -1.65 17.74 17.46
N GLU A 275 -2.52 17.86 16.48
CA GLU A 275 -3.94 17.53 16.57
C GLU A 275 -4.10 16.01 16.44
N VAL A 276 -4.39 15.34 17.55
CA VAL A 276 -4.62 13.89 17.55
C VAL A 276 -6.01 13.59 17.00
N LEU A 277 -6.06 12.96 15.83
CA LEU A 277 -7.27 12.45 15.20
C LEU A 277 -7.77 11.22 15.95
N LEU A 278 -9.03 11.28 16.36
CA LEU A 278 -9.71 10.19 17.05
C LEU A 278 -10.43 9.30 16.03
N ARG A 279 -10.33 7.97 16.19
CA ARG A 279 -11.01 7.02 15.29
C ARG A 279 -12.53 7.13 15.31
N GLN A 280 -13.14 7.64 16.38
CA GLN A 280 -14.59 7.89 16.39
C GLN A 280 -15.02 8.92 15.34
N ASP A 281 -14.18 9.93 15.07
CA ASP A 281 -14.47 10.99 14.12
C ASP A 281 -13.89 10.69 12.73
N SER A 282 -12.79 9.95 12.69
CA SER A 282 -12.05 9.54 11.49
C SER A 282 -11.78 8.02 11.52
N PRO A 283 -12.81 7.18 11.30
CA PRO A 283 -12.68 5.72 11.35
C PRO A 283 -11.80 5.13 10.26
N VAL A 284 -11.59 5.87 9.16
CA VAL A 284 -10.78 5.44 8.01
C VAL A 284 -9.40 6.06 8.07
N LEU A 285 -8.37 5.21 7.99
CA LEU A 285 -6.98 5.59 7.80
C LEU A 285 -6.44 4.87 6.56
N CYS A 286 -5.86 5.61 5.63
CA CYS A 286 -5.30 5.03 4.41
C CYS A 286 -3.85 5.46 4.18
N TRP A 287 -3.11 4.60 3.50
CA TRP A 287 -1.87 4.91 2.83
C TRP A 287 -2.10 4.87 1.33
N ALA A 288 -1.83 5.97 0.64
CA ALA A 288 -1.95 6.11 -0.80
C ALA A 288 -0.56 6.24 -1.43
N TRP A 289 -0.36 5.52 -2.52
CA TRP A 289 0.82 5.57 -3.36
C TRP A 289 0.41 6.03 -4.76
N GLN A 290 1.19 6.94 -5.33
CA GLN A 290 0.98 7.46 -6.68
C GLN A 290 2.29 7.56 -7.43
N ARG A 291 2.29 7.17 -8.70
CA ARG A 291 3.40 7.45 -9.61
C ARG A 291 2.84 7.81 -10.98
N GLU A 292 3.11 9.03 -11.41
CA GLU A 292 2.71 9.51 -12.73
C GLU A 292 3.82 9.23 -13.76
N PRO A 293 3.49 9.16 -15.06
CA PRO A 293 4.49 9.07 -16.12
C PRO A 293 5.49 10.23 -16.03
N GLY A 294 6.78 9.91 -15.96
CA GLY A 294 7.87 10.89 -15.83
C GLY A 294 8.36 11.12 -14.39
N ASP A 295 7.65 10.62 -13.37
CA ASP A 295 8.10 10.74 -11.98
C ASP A 295 9.36 9.90 -11.71
N GLN A 296 10.38 10.53 -11.12
CA GLN A 296 11.60 9.83 -10.70
C GLN A 296 11.36 8.89 -9.51
N ALA A 297 10.47 9.27 -8.60
CA ALA A 297 10.09 8.49 -7.43
C ALA A 297 8.58 8.59 -7.20
N PRO A 298 7.94 7.55 -6.65
CA PRO A 298 6.53 7.63 -6.29
C PRO A 298 6.31 8.58 -5.12
N LYS A 299 5.12 9.18 -5.07
CA LYS A 299 4.64 9.97 -3.94
C LYS A 299 3.76 9.08 -3.06
N THR A 300 3.97 9.18 -1.75
CA THR A 300 3.09 8.53 -0.77
C THR A 300 2.36 9.58 0.05
N THR A 301 1.16 9.25 0.52
CA THR A 301 0.32 10.16 1.29
C THR A 301 -0.51 9.38 2.28
N VAL A 302 -0.51 9.80 3.54
CA VAL A 302 -1.46 9.28 4.53
C VAL A 302 -2.75 10.08 4.44
N ILE A 303 -3.88 9.38 4.39
CA ILE A 303 -5.24 9.95 4.26
C ILE A 303 -6.04 9.52 5.48
N ALA A 304 -6.82 10.41 6.06
CA ALA A 304 -7.73 10.09 7.15
C ALA A 304 -9.12 10.69 6.90
N GLY A 305 -10.16 10.04 7.42
CA GLY A 305 -11.51 10.58 7.32
C GLY A 305 -12.65 9.65 7.71
N ARG A 306 -13.86 10.07 7.34
CA ARG A 306 -15.13 9.42 7.72
C ARG A 306 -15.55 8.27 6.82
N ARG A 307 -14.95 8.14 5.64
CA ARG A 307 -15.32 7.18 4.59
C ARG A 307 -14.13 6.86 3.72
N LEU A 308 -14.19 5.77 2.96
CA LEU A 308 -13.21 5.47 1.94
C LEU A 308 -13.13 6.62 0.91
N PRO A 309 -11.92 6.98 0.43
CA PRO A 309 -11.71 8.07 -0.54
C PRO A 309 -12.10 7.65 -1.97
N ILE A 310 -13.34 7.20 -2.15
CA ILE A 310 -13.95 6.78 -3.43
C ILE A 310 -15.26 7.55 -3.66
N PRO A 311 -15.73 7.69 -4.92
CA PRO A 311 -17.03 8.29 -5.19
C PRO A 311 -18.18 7.45 -4.61
N SER A 312 -19.32 8.05 -4.32
CA SER A 312 -20.49 7.35 -3.76
C SER A 312 -21.00 6.21 -4.67
N SER A 313 -20.89 6.38 -5.98
CA SER A 313 -21.25 5.35 -6.98
C SER A 313 -20.39 4.08 -6.90
N ALA A 314 -19.23 4.15 -6.24
CA ALA A 314 -18.29 3.04 -6.11
C ALA A 314 -18.44 2.22 -4.84
N VAL A 315 -19.17 2.71 -3.83
CA VAL A 315 -19.22 2.08 -2.51
C VAL A 315 -19.73 0.63 -2.59
N GLY A 316 -20.69 0.37 -3.48
CA GLY A 316 -21.29 -0.96 -3.70
C GLY A 316 -20.51 -1.87 -4.67
N THR A 317 -19.36 -1.45 -5.19
CA THR A 317 -18.58 -2.24 -6.16
C THR A 317 -17.43 -3.02 -5.52
N GLY A 318 -17.35 -3.05 -4.19
CA GLY A 318 -16.31 -3.77 -3.47
C GLY A 318 -16.41 -5.28 -3.71
N ILE A 319 -15.26 -5.91 -3.90
CA ILE A 319 -15.13 -7.35 -4.16
C ILE A 319 -14.40 -7.96 -2.97
N ASP A 320 -15.12 -8.75 -2.16
CA ASP A 320 -14.52 -9.46 -1.04
C ASP A 320 -13.70 -10.65 -1.54
N GLN A 321 -12.40 -10.64 -1.24
CA GLN A 321 -11.52 -11.74 -1.59
C GLN A 321 -11.95 -13.02 -0.86
N ILE A 322 -11.81 -14.17 -1.53
CA ILE A 322 -12.20 -15.47 -0.94
C ILE A 322 -11.11 -15.97 0.01
N GLY A 323 -9.85 -15.94 -0.45
CA GLY A 323 -8.68 -16.41 0.30
C GLY A 323 -7.88 -15.29 0.98
N GLY A 324 -8.46 -14.10 1.14
CA GLY A 324 -7.81 -12.94 1.76
C GLY A 324 -8.82 -12.10 2.54
N ASP A 325 -8.30 -11.20 3.39
CA ASP A 325 -9.10 -10.43 4.34
C ASP A 325 -9.40 -8.98 3.87
N ALA A 326 -9.23 -8.71 2.58
CA ALA A 326 -9.43 -7.38 2.00
C ALA A 326 -10.62 -7.32 1.02
N THR A 327 -11.31 -6.19 1.04
CA THR A 327 -12.29 -5.81 0.01
C THR A 327 -11.59 -4.98 -1.07
N VAL A 328 -11.63 -5.43 -2.33
CA VAL A 328 -10.95 -4.78 -3.46
C VAL A 328 -11.91 -3.88 -4.23
N TYR A 329 -11.48 -2.65 -4.51
CA TYR A 329 -12.16 -1.68 -5.38
C TYR A 329 -11.24 -1.37 -6.57
N ILE A 330 -11.47 -2.05 -7.69
CA ILE A 330 -10.64 -1.96 -8.89
C ILE A 330 -11.47 -1.56 -10.12
N GLU A 331 -10.87 -0.78 -11.01
CA GLU A 331 -11.47 -0.38 -12.29
C GLU A 331 -10.78 -1.11 -13.46
N GLY A 332 -11.26 -2.32 -13.77
CA GLY A 332 -10.70 -3.15 -14.85
C GLY A 332 -9.33 -3.76 -14.51
N GLY A 333 -8.88 -4.69 -15.36
CA GLY A 333 -7.61 -5.38 -15.12
C GLY A 333 -6.39 -4.47 -15.29
N GLN A 334 -5.30 -4.81 -14.60
CA GLN A 334 -4.06 -4.03 -14.57
C GLN A 334 -2.88 -4.89 -15.01
N PHE A 335 -1.94 -4.30 -15.73
CA PHE A 335 -0.65 -4.92 -16.03
C PHE A 335 0.44 -4.10 -15.34
N VAL A 336 1.08 -4.70 -14.35
CA VAL A 336 1.99 -3.98 -13.45
C VAL A 336 3.38 -4.61 -13.43
N ARG A 337 4.37 -3.75 -13.20
CA ARG A 337 5.75 -4.11 -12.91
C ARG A 337 6.06 -3.66 -11.49
N LEU A 338 6.61 -4.57 -10.70
CA LEU A 338 7.05 -4.28 -9.34
C LEU A 338 8.56 -4.12 -9.35
N GLN A 339 9.02 -2.98 -8.86
CA GLN A 339 10.43 -2.71 -8.63
C GLN A 339 10.71 -2.94 -7.15
N SER A 340 11.44 -4.02 -6.84
CA SER A 340 11.94 -4.21 -5.49
C SER A 340 13.09 -3.21 -5.24
N PRO A 341 13.13 -2.55 -4.07
CA PRO A 341 14.31 -1.81 -3.66
C PRO A 341 15.50 -2.75 -3.37
N ASP A 342 15.26 -4.04 -3.12
CA ASP A 342 16.30 -5.06 -3.00
C ASP A 342 16.68 -5.57 -4.42
N PRO A 343 17.91 -5.28 -4.89
CA PRO A 343 18.36 -5.68 -6.24
C PRO A 343 18.42 -7.20 -6.43
N ARG A 344 18.40 -7.99 -5.35
CA ARG A 344 18.41 -9.47 -5.40
C ARG A 344 17.06 -10.07 -5.80
N VAL A 345 15.98 -9.33 -5.57
CA VAL A 345 14.59 -9.79 -5.82
C VAL A 345 14.18 -9.54 -7.28
N GLY A 346 14.95 -8.72 -8.02
CA GLY A 346 14.69 -8.42 -9.42
C GLY A 346 13.39 -7.64 -9.66
N GLU A 347 13.00 -7.51 -10.92
CA GLU A 347 11.71 -6.97 -11.32
C GLU A 347 10.72 -8.12 -11.56
N SER A 348 9.49 -7.96 -11.07
CA SER A 348 8.42 -8.95 -11.27
C SER A 348 7.26 -8.34 -12.04
N LEU A 349 6.69 -9.11 -12.97
CA LEU A 349 5.52 -8.73 -13.75
C LEU A 349 4.27 -9.43 -13.19
N TYR A 350 3.18 -8.69 -13.06
CA TYR A 350 1.89 -9.23 -12.66
C TYR A 350 0.78 -8.72 -13.58
N TYR A 351 -0.14 -9.62 -13.92
CA TYR A 351 -1.48 -9.24 -14.36
C TYR A 351 -2.41 -9.29 -13.15
N ILE A 352 -3.24 -8.26 -12.98
CA ILE A 352 -4.30 -8.25 -11.96
C ILE A 352 -5.62 -8.24 -12.71
N ASP A 353 -6.48 -9.23 -12.47
CA ASP A 353 -7.78 -9.29 -13.13
C ASP A 353 -8.78 -8.27 -12.56
N PRO A 354 -9.92 -8.03 -13.23
CA PRO A 354 -10.97 -7.14 -12.71
C PRO A 354 -11.56 -7.52 -11.34
N GLN A 355 -11.17 -8.66 -10.77
CA GLN A 355 -11.62 -9.18 -9.48
C GLN A 355 -10.56 -8.93 -8.39
N GLY A 356 -9.38 -8.43 -8.75
CA GLY A 356 -8.30 -8.16 -7.81
C GLY A 356 -7.48 -9.40 -7.45
N VAL A 357 -7.40 -10.40 -8.32
CA VAL A 357 -6.47 -11.53 -8.17
C VAL A 357 -5.19 -11.22 -8.94
N ARG A 358 -4.02 -11.41 -8.33
CA ARG A 358 -2.72 -11.22 -8.98
C ARG A 358 -2.21 -12.51 -9.59
N TYR A 359 -1.74 -12.45 -10.83
CA TYR A 359 -1.14 -13.57 -11.55
C TYR A 359 0.26 -13.17 -11.99
N GLY A 360 1.28 -13.88 -11.49
CA GLY A 360 2.66 -13.63 -11.90
C GLY A 360 2.85 -13.95 -13.37
N ILE A 361 3.61 -13.13 -14.10
CA ILE A 361 3.96 -13.37 -15.50
C ILE A 361 5.45 -13.72 -15.56
N SER A 362 5.78 -14.86 -16.17
CA SER A 362 7.13 -15.42 -16.09
C SER A 362 8.22 -14.55 -16.73
N ASN A 363 7.89 -13.79 -17.78
CA ASN A 363 8.81 -12.93 -18.53
C ASN A 363 8.06 -12.02 -19.51
N ASP A 364 8.77 -11.07 -20.14
CA ASP A 364 8.20 -10.16 -21.13
C ASP A 364 7.63 -10.87 -22.38
N ASP A 365 8.17 -12.02 -22.77
CA ASP A 365 7.64 -12.76 -23.92
C ASP A 365 6.27 -13.38 -23.61
N ALA A 366 6.08 -13.90 -22.38
CA ALA A 366 4.77 -14.32 -21.91
C ALA A 366 3.78 -13.15 -21.88
N ALA A 367 4.20 -11.96 -21.43
CA ALA A 367 3.37 -10.75 -21.47
C ALA A 367 2.95 -10.38 -22.92
N LYS A 368 3.90 -10.39 -23.87
CA LYS A 368 3.62 -10.13 -25.31
C LYS A 368 2.63 -11.15 -25.87
N ASN A 369 2.79 -12.44 -25.55
CA ASN A 369 1.89 -13.49 -26.01
C ASN A 369 0.45 -13.27 -25.52
N LEU A 370 0.29 -12.69 -24.33
CA LEU A 370 -1.01 -12.33 -23.77
C LEU A 370 -1.60 -11.03 -24.36
N GLY A 371 -0.82 -10.29 -25.15
CA GLY A 371 -1.19 -8.97 -25.67
C GLY A 371 -1.06 -7.86 -24.63
N LEU A 372 -0.31 -8.11 -23.55
CA LEU A 372 -0.06 -7.13 -22.50
C LEU A 372 1.13 -6.25 -22.89
N SER A 373 0.92 -4.94 -22.86
CA SER A 373 1.96 -3.95 -23.13
C SER A 373 1.78 -2.75 -22.21
N GLY A 374 2.84 -1.95 -22.04
CA GLY A 374 2.79 -0.73 -21.24
C GLY A 374 2.55 -0.98 -19.75
N SER A 375 3.31 -1.88 -19.12
CA SER A 375 3.23 -2.13 -17.68
C SER A 375 3.43 -0.82 -16.90
N VAL A 376 2.60 -0.57 -15.89
CA VAL A 376 2.80 0.54 -14.95
C VAL A 376 3.46 0.06 -13.66
N ASN A 377 4.18 0.95 -12.99
CA ASN A 377 4.74 0.62 -11.69
C ASN A 377 3.64 0.57 -10.63
N ALA A 378 3.74 -0.38 -9.71
CA ALA A 378 2.84 -0.51 -8.58
C ALA A 378 3.63 -0.85 -7.30
N PRO A 379 3.10 -0.51 -6.11
CA PRO A 379 3.75 -0.82 -4.83
C PRO A 379 3.47 -2.26 -4.40
N TRP A 380 4.50 -2.99 -3.97
CA TRP A 380 4.36 -4.33 -3.40
C TRP A 380 3.47 -4.33 -2.15
N GLN A 381 3.47 -3.25 -1.38
CA GLN A 381 2.65 -3.07 -0.18
C GLN A 381 1.15 -3.21 -0.45
N VAL A 382 0.69 -2.96 -1.69
CA VAL A 382 -0.70 -3.17 -2.11
C VAL A 382 -0.84 -4.46 -2.89
N VAL A 383 0.04 -4.69 -3.89
CA VAL A 383 -0.08 -5.86 -4.77
C VAL A 383 0.12 -7.16 -3.99
N GLY A 384 1.03 -7.21 -3.02
CA GLY A 384 1.28 -8.40 -2.20
C GLY A 384 0.10 -8.84 -1.33
N LEU A 385 -0.85 -7.93 -1.04
CA LEU A 385 -2.09 -8.24 -0.31
C LEU A 385 -3.18 -8.84 -1.20
N LEU A 386 -3.01 -8.78 -2.52
CA LEU A 386 -3.95 -9.42 -3.44
C LEU A 386 -3.76 -10.94 -3.40
N VAL A 387 -4.89 -11.67 -3.44
CA VAL A 387 -4.88 -13.13 -3.57
C VAL A 387 -4.06 -13.53 -4.79
N GLU A 388 -3.18 -14.52 -4.59
CA GLU A 388 -2.28 -15.04 -5.61
C GLU A 388 -2.96 -16.13 -6.42
N GLY A 389 -3.04 -15.92 -7.73
CA GLY A 389 -3.37 -16.94 -8.72
C GLY A 389 -2.13 -17.63 -9.28
N PRO A 390 -2.31 -18.60 -10.20
CA PRO A 390 -1.20 -19.31 -10.83
C PRO A 390 -0.33 -18.39 -11.68
N VAL A 391 0.95 -18.76 -11.82
CA VAL A 391 1.88 -18.08 -12.72
C VAL A 391 1.51 -18.34 -14.18
N LEU A 392 1.43 -17.28 -14.97
CA LEU A 392 1.15 -17.28 -16.40
C LEU A 392 2.45 -17.52 -17.18
N SER A 393 2.70 -18.79 -17.53
CA SER A 393 3.85 -19.20 -18.33
C SER A 393 3.44 -20.16 -19.46
N LYS A 394 4.27 -20.23 -20.50
CA LYS A 394 4.07 -21.17 -21.60
C LYS A 394 4.16 -22.62 -21.13
N ASP A 395 5.12 -22.93 -20.27
CA ASP A 395 5.34 -24.29 -19.77
C ASP A 395 4.14 -24.79 -18.97
N ALA A 396 3.57 -23.95 -18.10
CA ALA A 396 2.36 -24.29 -17.36
C ALA A 396 1.14 -24.47 -18.28
N ALA A 397 1.05 -23.69 -19.36
CA ALA A 397 -0.04 -23.80 -20.34
C ALA A 397 0.03 -25.04 -21.23
N LEU A 398 1.20 -25.67 -21.36
CA LEU A 398 1.41 -26.87 -22.17
C LEU A 398 1.17 -28.19 -21.41
N LEU A 399 0.86 -28.12 -20.11
CA LEU A 399 0.53 -29.31 -19.31
C LEU A 399 -0.81 -29.89 -19.74
N GLU A 400 -0.85 -31.22 -19.89
CA GLU A 400 -2.06 -32.00 -20.16
C GLU A 400 -2.77 -32.37 -18.85
N HIS A 401 -4.10 -32.39 -18.88
CA HIS A 401 -4.94 -32.72 -17.71
C HIS A 401 -6.02 -33.70 -18.12
N ASP A 402 -6.08 -34.85 -17.44
CA ASP A 402 -7.16 -35.83 -17.62
C ASP A 402 -8.40 -35.43 -16.79
N THR A 403 -8.17 -35.08 -15.52
CA THR A 403 -9.16 -34.48 -14.63
C THR A 403 -8.52 -33.40 -13.78
N LEU A 404 -9.34 -32.49 -13.24
CA LEU A 404 -8.91 -31.45 -12.32
C LEU A 404 -9.36 -31.76 -10.90
N PRO A 405 -8.52 -31.48 -9.88
CA PRO A 405 -8.99 -31.54 -8.50
C PRO A 405 -10.07 -30.48 -8.27
N ALA A 406 -10.99 -30.76 -7.34
CA ALA A 406 -11.90 -29.74 -6.85
C ALA A 406 -11.12 -28.61 -6.16
N ASP A 407 -11.63 -27.39 -6.25
CA ASP A 407 -11.09 -26.26 -5.48
C ASP A 407 -11.10 -26.63 -3.98
N PRO A 408 -9.96 -26.57 -3.28
CA PRO A 408 -9.91 -26.89 -1.86
C PRO A 408 -10.58 -25.83 -0.96
N HIS A 409 -10.76 -24.59 -1.42
CA HIS A 409 -11.30 -23.49 -0.59
C HIS A 409 -12.42 -22.68 -1.28
N PRO A 410 -13.49 -23.32 -1.78
CA PRO A 410 -14.56 -22.62 -2.47
C PRO A 410 -15.48 -21.89 -1.48
N ARG A 411 -16.03 -20.74 -1.89
CA ARG A 411 -17.09 -20.03 -1.16
C ARG A 411 -18.42 -20.19 -1.89
N LYS A 412 -19.48 -20.52 -1.15
CA LYS A 412 -20.84 -20.59 -1.69
C LYS A 412 -21.33 -19.18 -2.07
N VAL A 413 -21.99 -19.05 -3.22
CA VAL A 413 -22.68 -17.82 -3.61
C VAL A 413 -23.90 -17.63 -2.71
N GLU A 414 -23.93 -16.58 -1.91
CA GLU A 414 -25.09 -16.22 -1.11
C GLU A 414 -26.14 -15.52 -1.98
N SER A 415 -27.31 -16.13 -2.15
CA SER A 415 -28.46 -15.42 -2.70
C SER A 415 -29.05 -14.55 -1.60
N LYS A 416 -28.98 -13.23 -1.73
CA LYS A 416 -29.85 -12.32 -0.96
C LYS A 416 -31.29 -12.51 -1.42
N GLN A 417 -31.94 -13.60 -1.01
CA GLN A 417 -33.40 -13.69 -1.04
C GLN A 417 -33.91 -12.86 0.14
N GLY A 418 -34.70 -11.84 -0.20
CA GLY A 418 -35.14 -10.79 0.71
C GLY A 418 -35.82 -11.30 1.97
N SER A 419 -35.58 -10.58 3.07
CA SER A 419 -36.55 -10.40 4.14
C SER A 419 -37.18 -9.03 4.00
#